data_AF-A0A7X1NKS4-F1
#
_entry.id   AF-A0A7X1NKS4-F1
#
_cell.length_a   1.000
_cell.length_b   1.000
_cell.length_c   1.000
_cell.angle_alpha   90.00
_cell.angle_beta   90.00
_cell.angle_gamma   90.00
#
_symmetry.space_group_name_H-M   'P 1'
#
loop_
_entity.id
_entity.type
_entity.pdbx_description
1 polymer ?
#
loop_
_entity_poly.entity_id
_entity_poly.type
_entity_poly.pdbx_seq_one_letter_code
_entity_poly.pdbx_strand_id
1 'polypeptide(L)'
;MGKDVVFTVKLEPDLRDEFLAEAEATHRPASQLVREFMREFIERQRSAREHDAWFRAQVEQGMREADDQTKPRTPHQEVMDKVEERLKMRIAQAAKRAG
;
A
#
# COMPACT_ATOMS: atom_id res chain seq x y z
N MET A 1 -24.44 19.75 -9.74
CA MET A 1 -23.07 19.99 -10.24
C MET A 1 -22.33 20.76 -9.16
N GLY A 2 -21.26 20.19 -8.59
CA GLY A 2 -20.43 20.89 -7.60
C GLY A 2 -19.68 22.02 -8.29
N LYS A 3 -19.57 23.18 -7.64
CA LYS A 3 -18.82 24.32 -8.17
C LYS A 3 -17.33 23.96 -8.24
N ASP A 4 -16.69 24.28 -9.35
CA ASP A 4 -15.24 24.22 -9.45
C ASP A 4 -14.60 25.12 -8.39
N VAL A 5 -13.54 24.61 -7.76
CA VAL A 5 -12.78 25.33 -6.73
C VAL A 5 -11.39 25.65 -7.29
N VAL A 6 -10.98 26.92 -7.17
CA VAL A 6 -9.66 27.36 -7.59
C VAL A 6 -8.68 27.24 -6.44
N PHE A 7 -7.56 26.56 -6.69
CA PHE A 7 -6.44 26.45 -5.76
C PHE A 7 -5.27 27.31 -6.28
N THR A 8 -4.82 28.28 -5.50
CA THR A 8 -3.65 29.10 -5.82
C THR A 8 -2.47 28.62 -4.99
N VAL A 9 -1.35 28.33 -5.64
CA VAL A 9 -0.11 27.91 -4.96
C VAL A 9 1.02 28.87 -5.33
N LYS A 10 1.94 29.08 -4.39
CA LYS A 10 3.18 29.82 -4.65
C LYS A 10 4.24 28.81 -5.07
N LEU A 11 4.91 29.09 -6.19
CA LEU A 11 5.99 28.28 -6.75
C LEU A 11 7.17 29.20 -7.03
N GLU A 12 8.37 28.63 -6.96
CA GLU A 12 9.55 29.26 -7.53
C GLU A 12 9.32 29.42 -9.06
N PRO A 13 9.68 30.57 -9.66
CA PRO A 13 9.45 30.81 -11.08
C PRO A 13 10.05 29.73 -11.98
N ASP A 14 11.29 29.33 -11.70
CA ASP A 14 12.02 28.33 -12.48
C ASP A 14 11.30 26.97 -12.44
N LEU A 15 10.85 26.54 -11.26
CA LEU A 15 10.08 25.30 -11.09
C LEU A 15 8.75 25.33 -11.85
N ARG A 16 8.07 26.48 -11.88
CA ARG A 16 6.82 26.65 -12.65
C ARG A 16 7.12 26.47 -14.14
N ASP A 17 8.17 27.09 -14.64
CA ASP A 17 8.48 27.12 -16.07
C ASP A 17 8.94 25.74 -16.56
N GLU A 18 9.77 25.04 -15.77
CA GLU A 18 10.13 23.64 -16.03
C GLU A 18 8.90 22.72 -16.05
N PHE A 19 8.01 22.86 -15.06
CA PHE A 19 6.79 22.04 -15.01
C PHE A 19 5.87 22.28 -16.20
N LEU A 20 5.73 23.54 -16.65
CA LEU A 20 4.94 23.87 -17.83
C LEU A 20 5.56 23.33 -19.12
N ALA A 21 6.88 23.41 -19.26
CA ALA A 21 7.59 22.87 -20.42
C ALA A 21 7.41 21.34 -20.55
N GLU A 22 7.54 20.60 -19.44
CA GLU A 22 7.32 19.14 -19.43
C GLU A 22 5.84 18.76 -19.64
N ALA A 23 4.91 19.56 -19.10
CA ALA A 23 3.49 19.39 -19.35
C ALA A 23 3.17 19.56 -20.85
N GLU A 24 3.75 20.57 -21.50
CA GLU A 24 3.61 20.80 -22.94
C GLU A 24 4.25 19.68 -23.77
N ALA A 25 5.48 19.26 -23.44
CA ALA A 25 6.16 18.16 -24.13
C ALA A 25 5.36 16.84 -24.07
N THR A 26 4.70 16.59 -22.94
CA THR A 26 3.81 15.42 -22.77
C THR A 26 2.40 15.64 -23.36
N HIS A 27 2.09 16.83 -23.86
CA HIS A 27 0.77 17.24 -24.38
C HIS A 27 -0.34 17.13 -23.34
N ARG A 28 -0.01 17.38 -22.07
CA ARG A 28 -0.93 17.26 -20.94
C ARG A 28 -1.14 18.62 -20.28
N PRO A 29 -2.38 19.02 -19.97
CA PRO A 29 -2.61 20.24 -19.22
C PRO A 29 -1.97 20.16 -17.82
N ALA A 30 -1.21 21.19 -17.45
CA ALA A 30 -0.59 21.29 -16.11
C ALA A 30 -1.61 21.09 -14.97
N SER A 31 -2.83 21.62 -15.11
CA SER A 31 -3.89 21.43 -14.11
C SER A 31 -4.34 19.97 -13.97
N GLN A 32 -4.26 19.18 -15.04
CA GLN A 32 -4.56 17.75 -14.98
C GLN A 32 -3.48 17.02 -14.19
N LEU A 33 -2.21 17.27 -14.48
CA LEU A 33 -1.07 16.70 -13.77
C LEU A 33 -1.12 17.00 -12.27
N VAL A 34 -1.42 18.25 -11.91
CA VAL A 34 -1.58 18.64 -10.49
C VAL A 34 -2.72 17.88 -9.83
N ARG A 35 -3.87 17.72 -10.50
CA ARG A 35 -5.01 16.96 -9.95
C ARG A 35 -4.67 15.49 -9.74
N GLU A 36 -3.93 14.87 -10.65
CA GLU A 36 -3.49 13.48 -10.51
C GLU A 36 -2.49 13.33 -9.38
N PHE A 37 -1.47 14.18 -9.33
CA PHE A 37 -0.51 14.22 -8.23
C PHE A 37 -1.19 14.38 -6.87
N MET A 38 -2.20 15.25 -6.76
CA MET A 38 -2.98 15.41 -5.53
C MET A 38 -3.74 14.14 -5.14
N ARG A 39 -4.34 13.42 -6.10
CA ARG A 39 -5.05 12.16 -5.82
C ARG A 39 -4.08 11.09 -5.36
N GLU A 40 -2.98 10.90 -6.09
CA GLU A 40 -1.93 9.94 -5.74
C GLU A 40 -1.34 10.24 -4.36
N PHE A 41 -1.11 11.52 -4.05
CA PHE A 41 -0.66 11.92 -2.72
C PHE A 41 -1.67 11.53 -1.65
N ILE A 42 -2.97 11.80 -1.84
CA ILE A 42 -4.01 11.44 -0.87
C ILE A 42 -4.07 9.92 -0.68
N GLU A 43 -4.07 9.15 -1.76
CA GLU A 43 -4.12 7.68 -1.72
C GLU A 43 -2.91 7.10 -1.00
N ARG A 44 -1.70 7.56 -1.35
CA ARG A 44 -0.46 7.13 -0.67
C ARG A 44 -0.51 7.43 0.82
N GLN A 45 -0.96 8.62 1.21
CA GLN A 45 -1.04 8.99 2.63
C GLN A 45 -2.12 8.22 3.39
N ARG A 46 -3.25 7.88 2.75
CA ARG A 46 -4.27 7.02 3.36
C ARG A 46 -3.75 5.60 3.54
N SER A 47 -3.20 5.01 2.49
CA SER A 47 -2.63 3.67 2.52
C SER A 47 -1.53 3.54 3.58
N ALA A 48 -0.63 4.53 3.69
CA ALA A 48 0.41 4.54 4.72
C ALA A 48 -0.19 4.54 6.14
N ARG A 49 -1.18 5.41 6.41
CA ARG A 49 -1.84 5.47 7.72
C ARG A 49 -2.61 4.19 8.05
N GLU A 50 -3.31 3.63 7.07
CA GLU A 50 -4.05 2.36 7.22
C GLU A 50 -3.10 1.20 7.49
N HIS A 51 -2.00 1.12 6.74
CA HIS A 51 -0.95 0.14 6.95
C HIS A 51 -0.34 0.28 8.35
N ASP A 52 0.01 1.48 8.79
CA ASP A 52 0.59 1.72 10.12
C ASP A 52 -0.40 1.39 11.25
N ALA A 53 -1.68 1.67 11.07
CA ALA A 53 -2.73 1.31 12.03
C ALA A 53 -2.90 -0.21 12.10
N TRP A 54 -3.00 -0.88 10.95
CA TRP A 54 -3.09 -2.32 10.86
C TRP A 54 -1.85 -3.00 11.46
N PHE A 55 -0.64 -2.54 11.11
CA PHE A 55 0.61 -3.11 11.58
C PHE A 55 0.73 -3.01 13.10
N ARG A 56 0.41 -1.85 13.68
CA ARG A 56 0.38 -1.68 15.14
C ARG A 56 -0.59 -2.64 15.81
N ALA A 57 -1.80 -2.80 15.27
CA ALA A 57 -2.77 -3.74 15.80
C ALA A 57 -2.27 -5.21 15.73
N GLN A 58 -1.58 -5.59 14.65
CA GLN A 58 -0.96 -6.92 14.52
C GLN A 58 0.17 -7.13 15.53
N VAL A 59 1.02 -6.13 15.75
CA VAL A 59 2.08 -6.19 16.76
C VAL A 59 1.49 -6.31 18.16
N GLU A 60 0.51 -5.46 18.51
CA GLU A 60 -0.17 -5.52 19.81
C GLU A 60 -0.88 -6.87 20.04
N GLN A 61 -1.48 -7.44 18.98
CA GLN A 61 -2.01 -8.79 19.05
C GLN A 61 -0.88 -9.79 19.32
N GLY A 62 0.18 -9.81 18.51
CA GLY A 62 1.30 -10.73 18.68
C GLY A 62 1.95 -10.66 20.07
N MET A 63 2.11 -9.47 20.63
CA MET A 63 2.61 -9.26 22.00
C MET A 63 1.67 -9.87 23.04
N ARG A 64 0.35 -9.60 22.96
CA ARG A 64 -0.63 -10.22 23.86
C ARG A 64 -0.61 -11.74 23.78
N GLU A 65 -0.45 -12.30 22.58
CA GLU A 65 -0.39 -13.75 22.39
C GLU A 65 0.91 -14.36 22.92
N ALA A 66 2.03 -13.65 22.82
CA ALA A 66 3.31 -14.08 23.36
C ALA A 66 3.34 -14.06 24.90
N ASP A 67 2.67 -13.06 25.50
CA ASP A 67 2.54 -12.90 26.95
C ASP A 67 1.52 -13.88 27.56
N ASP A 68 0.57 -14.38 26.77
CA ASP A 68 -0.42 -15.37 27.20
C ASP A 68 0.24 -16.75 27.41
N GLN A 69 0.49 -17.07 28.68
CA GLN A 69 1.12 -18.33 29.08
C GLN A 69 0.23 -19.56 28.83
N THR A 70 -1.05 -19.38 28.54
CA THR A 70 -1.97 -20.47 28.23
C THR A 70 -1.91 -20.89 26.76
N LYS A 71 -1.31 -20.08 25.89
CA LYS A 71 -1.14 -20.43 24.48
C LYS A 71 0.00 -21.45 24.29
N PRO A 72 -0.25 -22.57 23.60
CA PRO A 72 0.77 -23.58 23.34
C PRO A 72 1.84 -23.02 22.39
N ARG A 73 3.11 -23.08 22.83
CA ARG A 73 4.25 -22.75 21.98
C ARG A 73 4.51 -23.90 21.01
N THR A 74 4.50 -23.60 19.72
CA THR A 74 4.83 -24.58 18.68
C THR A 74 6.34 -24.55 18.41
N PRO A 75 7.06 -25.68 18.50
CA PRO A 75 8.48 -25.74 18.14
C PRO A 75 8.70 -25.41 16.67
N HIS A 76 9.87 -24.83 16.36
CA HIS A 76 10.23 -24.44 14.99
C HIS A 76 10.03 -25.58 13.99
N GLN A 77 10.48 -26.80 14.31
CA GLN A 77 10.38 -27.94 13.40
C GLN A 77 8.92 -28.24 13.02
N GLU A 78 8.02 -28.26 13.99
CA GLU A 78 6.60 -28.52 13.75
C GLU A 78 5.94 -27.40 12.91
N VAL A 79 6.40 -26.15 13.05
CA VAL A 79 5.98 -25.05 12.16
C VAL A 79 6.43 -25.31 10.73
N MET A 80 7.70 -25.70 10.52
CA MET A 80 8.25 -25.96 9.19
C MET A 80 7.53 -27.11 8.50
N ASP A 81 7.27 -28.21 9.22
CA ASP A 81 6.55 -29.36 8.70
C ASP A 81 5.13 -28.97 8.23
N LYS A 82 4.41 -28.16 9.03
CA LYS A 82 3.07 -27.66 8.67
C LYS A 82 3.09 -26.74 7.44
N VAL A 83 4.12 -25.91 7.30
CA VAL A 83 4.26 -25.00 6.15
C VAL A 83 4.54 -25.80 4.88
N GLU A 84 5.44 -26.78 4.95
CA GLU A 84 5.77 -27.66 3.82
C GLU A 84 4.53 -28.42 3.34
N GLU A 85 3.78 -29.01 4.25
CA GLU A 85 2.55 -29.74 3.92
C GLU A 85 1.50 -28.82 3.27
N ARG A 86 1.33 -27.60 3.80
CA ARG A 86 0.42 -26.61 3.23
C ARG A 86 0.85 -26.19 1.82
N LEU A 87 2.15 -26.06 1.56
CA LEU A 87 2.67 -25.74 0.23
C LEU A 87 2.41 -26.88 -0.75
N LYS A 88 2.69 -28.13 -0.37
CA LYS A 88 2.41 -29.33 -1.18
C LYS A 88 0.95 -29.40 -1.59
N MET A 89 0.03 -29.21 -0.64
CA MET A 89 -1.41 -29.19 -0.92
C MET A 89 -1.81 -28.11 -1.92
N ARG A 90 -1.26 -26.90 -1.80
CA ARG A 90 -1.55 -25.80 -2.74
C ARG A 90 -1.06 -26.09 -4.15
N ILE A 91 0.13 -26.69 -4.28
CA ILE A 91 0.69 -27.10 -5.57
C ILE A 91 -0.19 -28.18 -6.22
N ALA A 92 -0.58 -29.21 -5.46
CA ALA A 92 -1.44 -30.28 -5.97
C ALA A 92 -2.83 -29.75 -6.40
N GLN A 93 -3.41 -28.81 -5.63
CA GLN A 93 -4.68 -28.17 -6.00
C GLN A 93 -4.55 -27.31 -7.26
N ALA A 94 -3.45 -26.58 -7.44
CA ALA A 94 -3.20 -25.80 -8.64
C ALA A 94 -3.06 -26.70 -9.88
N ALA A 95 -2.33 -27.81 -9.76
CA ALA A 95 -2.20 -28.80 -10.83
C ALA A 95 -3.56 -29.42 -11.22
N LYS A 96 -4.42 -29.73 -10.25
CA LYS A 96 -5.78 -30.26 -10.51
C LYS A 96 -6.72 -29.26 -11.18
N ARG A 97 -6.50 -27.95 -11.02
CA ARG A 97 -7.31 -26.90 -11.67
C ARG A 97 -6.87 -26.58 -13.09
N ALA A 98 -5.65 -27.00 -13.48
CA ALA A 98 -5.05 -26.70 -14.77
C ALA A 98 -5.18 -27.83 -15.80
N GLY A 99 -5.64 -29.02 -15.40
CA GLY A 99 -5.97 -30.14 -16.27
C GLY A 99 -7.47 -30.40 -16.30
#